data_AF-D2HG37-F1
#
_entry.id   AF-D2HG37-F1
#
_cell.length_a   1.000
_cell.length_b   1.000
_cell.length_c   1.000
_cell.angle_alpha   90.00
_cell.angle_beta   90.00
_cell.angle_gamma   90.00
#
_symmetry.space_group_name_H-M   'P 1'
#
loop_
_entity.id
_entity.type
_entity.pdbx_description
1 polymer ?
#
loop_
_entity_poly.entity_id
_entity_poly.type
_entity_poly.pdbx_seq_one_letter_code
_entity_poly.pdbx_strand_id
1 'polypeptide(L)'
;MGKRPDLLALQRSDSTLAEIIAKLRAGQKLPGSSPFSSVFNSLSLDQESGLLMFKGDKRPKVWVVPRQLRRDLIFSVHDLPLGAHQRPEETYKKLRLLGWWPGMQEHVRDYCRSCLFCIPRSLPGSDLKVIESP
;
A
#
# COMPACT_ATOMS: atom_id res chain seq x y z
N MET A 1 5.40 24.66 6.92
CA MET A 1 6.28 23.51 6.67
C MET A 1 5.69 22.28 7.34
N GLY A 2 5.23 21.28 6.57
CA GLY A 2 4.82 20.00 7.16
C GLY A 2 6.03 19.30 7.75
N LYS A 3 5.95 18.85 9.01
CA LYS A 3 6.98 17.99 9.59
C LYS A 3 7.07 16.73 8.74
N ARG A 4 8.28 16.34 8.32
CA ARG A 4 8.47 15.04 7.66
C ARG A 4 7.99 13.95 8.64
N PRO A 5 7.14 13.01 8.19
CA PRO A 5 6.66 11.94 9.04
C PRO A 5 7.84 11.07 9.48
N ASP A 6 7.88 10.73 10.76
CA ASP A 6 8.85 9.78 11.31
C ASP A 6 8.44 8.35 10.90
N LEU A 7 9.05 7.86 9.83
CA LEU A 7 8.73 6.55 9.25
C LEU A 7 9.03 5.41 10.21
N LEU A 8 10.04 5.55 11.07
CA LEU A 8 10.39 4.50 12.03
C LEU A 8 9.34 4.44 13.14
N ALA A 9 8.91 5.59 13.66
CA ALA A 9 7.82 5.65 14.64
C ALA A 9 6.54 5.01 14.09
N LEU A 10 6.23 5.24 12.81
CA LEU A 10 5.09 4.64 12.13
C LEU A 10 5.22 3.11 11.99
N GLN A 11 6.41 2.60 11.68
CA GLN A 11 6.62 1.13 11.67
C GLN A 11 6.52 0.53 13.07
N ARG A 12 7.00 1.23 14.10
CA ARG A 12 6.92 0.77 15.50
C ARG A 12 5.50 0.80 16.06
N SER A 13 4.64 1.67 15.57
CA SER A 13 3.22 1.70 15.98
C SER A 13 2.37 0.62 15.30
N ASP A 14 2.83 0.03 14.19
CA ASP A 14 2.20 -1.17 13.64
C ASP A 14 2.71 -2.42 14.38
N SER A 15 1.83 -3.02 15.19
CA SER A 15 2.17 -4.19 16.02
C SER A 15 2.80 -5.33 15.24
N THR A 16 2.35 -5.57 14.00
CA THR A 16 2.91 -6.64 13.15
C THR A 16 4.33 -6.31 12.70
N LEU A 17 4.59 -5.06 12.31
CA LEU A 17 5.93 -4.66 11.90
C LEU A 17 6.89 -4.58 13.08
N ALA A 18 6.42 -4.09 14.23
CA ALA A 18 7.19 -4.07 15.47
C ALA A 18 7.66 -5.47 15.88
N GLU A 19 6.78 -6.47 15.77
CA GLU A 19 7.13 -7.88 16.03
C GLU A 19 8.24 -8.36 15.07
N ILE A 20 8.11 -8.07 13.78
CA ILE A 20 9.09 -8.49 12.76
C ILE A 20 10.44 -7.82 13.01
N ILE A 21 10.45 -6.54 13.34
CA ILE A 21 11.66 -5.80 13.69
C ILE A 21 12.34 -6.45 14.90
N ALA A 22 11.57 -6.78 15.94
CA ALA A 22 12.10 -7.46 17.13
C ALA A 22 12.69 -8.84 16.80
N LYS A 23 12.00 -9.63 15.96
CA LYS A 23 12.46 -10.96 15.53
C LYS A 23 13.74 -10.90 14.71
N LEU A 24 13.84 -9.95 13.77
CA LEU A 24 15.05 -9.73 12.98
C LEU A 24 16.24 -9.33 13.87
N ARG A 25 16.02 -8.44 14.84
CA ARG A 25 17.07 -8.05 15.81
C ARG A 25 17.54 -9.22 16.66
N ALA A 26 16.63 -10.10 17.04
CA ALA A 26 16.94 -11.29 17.84
C ALA A 26 17.50 -12.46 17.01
N GLY A 27 17.62 -12.32 15.68
CA GLY A 27 18.02 -13.42 14.80
C GLY A 27 17.02 -14.58 14.75
N GLN A 28 15.77 -14.34 15.14
CA GLN A 28 14.72 -15.34 15.20
C GLN A 28 13.92 -15.40 13.90
N LYS A 29 13.49 -16.61 13.51
CA LYS A 29 12.55 -16.78 12.40
C LYS A 29 11.15 -16.32 12.80
N LEU A 30 10.35 -15.94 11.79
CA LEU A 30 8.94 -15.63 11.97
C LEU A 30 8.10 -16.91 12.14
N PRO A 31 6.98 -16.84 12.87
CA PRO A 31 6.01 -17.92 12.88
C PRO A 31 5.40 -18.10 11.49
N GLY A 32 5.04 -19.34 11.14
CA GLY A 32 4.44 -19.65 9.83
C GLY A 32 3.13 -18.90 9.54
N SER A 33 2.39 -18.54 10.59
CA SER A 33 1.16 -17.73 10.52
C SER A 33 1.41 -16.25 10.20
N SER A 34 2.66 -15.77 10.26
CA SER A 34 2.97 -14.39 9.92
C SER A 34 2.72 -14.13 8.43
N PRO A 35 2.11 -12.99 8.05
CA PRO A 35 1.96 -12.62 6.64
C PRO A 35 3.31 -12.33 5.94
N PHE A 36 4.41 -12.33 6.68
CA PHE A 36 5.76 -12.10 6.18
C PHE A 36 6.63 -13.36 6.16
N SER A 37 6.09 -14.52 6.56
CA SER A 37 6.85 -15.77 6.68
C SER A 37 7.51 -16.17 5.34
N SER A 38 6.79 -16.05 4.23
CA SER A 38 7.27 -16.38 2.88
C SER A 38 8.35 -15.45 2.35
N VAL A 39 8.41 -14.21 2.85
CA VAL A 39 9.35 -13.18 2.39
C VAL A 39 10.44 -12.87 3.40
N PHE A 40 10.53 -13.63 4.51
CA PHE A 40 11.41 -13.28 5.63
C PHE A 40 12.87 -13.11 5.20
N ASN A 41 13.37 -13.95 4.29
CA ASN A 41 14.74 -13.87 3.77
C ASN A 41 15.00 -12.61 2.90
N SER A 42 13.93 -11.96 2.44
CA SER A 42 13.99 -10.69 1.70
C SER A 42 13.86 -9.47 2.61
N LEU A 43 13.66 -9.65 3.92
CA LEU A 43 13.55 -8.57 4.89
C LEU A 43 14.90 -8.26 5.52
N SER A 44 15.17 -6.98 5.75
CA SER A 44 16.36 -6.53 6.47
C SER A 44 16.06 -5.23 7.21
N LEU A 45 16.83 -4.93 8.24
CA LEU A 45 16.82 -3.62 8.86
C LEU A 45 17.87 -2.73 8.20
N ASP A 46 17.50 -1.48 7.94
CA ASP A 46 18.47 -0.46 7.56
C ASP A 46 19.41 -0.16 8.75
N GLN A 47 20.72 -0.06 8.49
CA GLN A 47 21.72 0.06 9.56
C GLN A 47 21.69 1.41 10.26
N GLU A 48 21.30 2.48 9.57
CA GLU A 48 21.31 3.84 10.11
C GLU A 48 19.96 4.18 10.74
N SER A 49 18.88 4.02 9.98
CA SER A 49 17.53 4.39 10.42
C SER A 49 16.84 3.31 11.24
N GLY A 50 17.28 2.06 11.16
CA GLY A 50 16.58 0.93 11.78
C GLY A 50 15.24 0.59 11.13
N LEU A 51 14.93 1.16 9.95
CA LEU A 51 13.72 0.88 9.20
C LEU A 51 13.68 -0.57 8.72
N LEU A 52 12.50 -1.17 8.76
CA LEU A 52 12.24 -2.44 8.10
C LEU A 52 12.17 -2.23 6.58
N MET A 53 13.06 -2.91 5.87
CA MET A 53 13.24 -2.83 4.43
C MET A 53 12.95 -4.19 3.78
N PHE A 54 12.36 -4.16 2.60
CA PHE A 54 12.10 -5.30 1.74
C PHE A 54 12.97 -5.21 0.47
N LYS A 55 13.65 -6.32 0.13
CA LYS A 55 14.41 -6.49 -1.11
C LYS A 55 13.67 -7.44 -2.04
N GLY A 56 12.97 -6.87 -3.03
CA GLY A 56 12.40 -7.65 -4.12
C GLY A 56 13.46 -8.17 -5.10
N ASP A 57 13.11 -9.20 -5.86
CA ASP A 57 14.01 -9.73 -6.89
C ASP A 57 14.32 -8.66 -7.96
N LYS A 58 15.61 -8.49 -8.27
CA LYS A 58 16.14 -7.48 -9.21
C LYS A 58 15.63 -6.05 -8.98
N ARG A 59 15.30 -5.69 -7.73
CA ARG A 59 14.76 -4.37 -7.38
C ARG A 59 15.53 -3.70 -6.24
N PRO A 60 15.51 -2.36 -6.19
CA PRO A 60 16.05 -1.64 -5.06
C PRO A 60 15.30 -2.02 -3.77
N LYS A 61 16.00 -1.89 -2.63
CA LYS A 61 15.37 -2.03 -1.33
C LYS A 61 14.37 -0.89 -1.14
N VAL A 62 13.19 -1.23 -0.66
CA VAL A 62 12.14 -0.27 -0.31
C VAL A 62 11.70 -0.51 1.12
N TRP A 63 11.17 0.52 1.77
CA TRP A 63 10.65 0.36 3.13
C TRP A 63 9.34 -0.45 3.13
N VAL A 64 9.10 -1.13 4.25
CA VAL A 64 7.85 -1.89 4.47
C VAL A 64 6.79 -0.95 5.02
N VAL A 65 5.67 -0.82 4.31
CA VAL A 65 4.62 0.15 4.63
C VAL A 65 3.71 -0.36 5.76
N PRO A 66 3.61 0.37 6.89
CA PRO A 66 2.72 0.02 8.00
C PRO A 66 1.26 0.19 7.58
N ARG A 67 0.37 -0.60 8.17
CA ARG A 67 -1.04 -0.71 7.77
C ARG A 67 -1.74 0.63 7.66
N GLN A 68 -1.51 1.53 8.60
CA GLN A 68 -2.15 2.84 8.68
C GLN A 68 -1.82 3.75 7.49
N LEU A 69 -0.73 3.52 6.75
CA LEU A 69 -0.34 4.36 5.61
C LEU A 69 -0.69 3.77 4.25
N ARG A 70 -1.10 2.51 4.18
CA ARG A 70 -1.29 1.80 2.91
C ARG A 70 -2.36 2.47 2.06
N ARG A 71 -3.50 2.81 2.67
CA ARG A 71 -4.62 3.45 1.97
C ARG A 71 -4.24 4.84 1.45
N ASP A 72 -3.61 5.66 2.29
CA ASP A 72 -3.17 7.01 1.92
C ASP A 72 -2.15 6.99 0.78
N LEU A 73 -1.25 6.02 0.80
CA LEU A 73 -0.29 5.84 -0.28
C LEU A 73 -0.98 5.45 -1.59
N ILE A 74 -1.93 4.50 -1.55
CA ILE A 74 -2.73 4.16 -2.74
C ILE A 74 -3.48 5.39 -3.26
N PHE A 75 -4.16 6.14 -2.38
CA PHE A 75 -4.86 7.37 -2.73
C PHE A 75 -3.94 8.38 -3.43
N SER A 76 -2.75 8.63 -2.86
CA SER A 76 -1.78 9.58 -3.42
C SER A 76 -1.32 9.24 -4.85
N VAL A 77 -1.32 7.96 -5.20
CA VAL A 77 -0.88 7.49 -6.53
C VAL A 77 -2.05 7.36 -7.49
N HIS A 78 -3.25 7.08 -7.00
CA HIS A 78 -4.43 6.81 -7.84
C HIS A 78 -5.34 8.03 -8.04
N ASP A 79 -5.74 8.69 -6.95
CA ASP A 79 -6.81 9.71 -6.93
C ASP A 79 -6.30 11.12 -7.21
N LEU A 80 -5.01 11.40 -6.96
CA LEU A 80 -4.46 12.72 -7.27
C LEU A 80 -4.46 12.98 -8.79
N PRO A 81 -4.48 14.25 -9.24
CA PRO A 81 -4.52 14.58 -10.66
C PRO A 81 -3.43 13.90 -11.51
N LEU A 82 -2.24 13.68 -10.93
CA LEU A 82 -1.12 12.96 -11.57
C LEU A 82 -1.36 11.44 -11.68
N GLY A 83 -2.18 10.89 -10.77
CA GLY A 83 -2.66 9.51 -10.78
C GLY A 83 -3.71 9.27 -11.84
N ALA A 84 -4.51 10.30 -12.18
CA ALA A 84 -5.50 10.29 -13.27
C ALA A 84 -6.38 9.03 -13.27
N HIS A 85 -6.72 8.49 -12.09
CA HIS A 85 -7.55 7.30 -11.93
C HIS A 85 -7.05 6.10 -12.76
N GLN A 86 -5.73 5.93 -12.81
CA GLN A 86 -5.06 4.85 -13.53
C GLN A 86 -5.56 3.46 -13.15
N ARG A 87 -5.40 2.52 -14.10
CA ARG A 87 -5.71 1.11 -13.90
C ARG A 87 -4.91 0.54 -12.71
N PRO A 88 -5.46 -0.46 -12.01
CA PRO A 88 -4.79 -1.09 -10.85
C PRO A 88 -3.32 -1.48 -11.11
N GLU A 89 -3.02 -1.98 -12.31
CA GLU A 89 -1.69 -2.44 -12.69
C GLU A 89 -0.69 -1.28 -12.74
N GLU A 90 -1.11 -0.13 -13.24
CA GLU A 90 -0.27 1.08 -13.32
C GLU A 90 -0.08 1.72 -11.94
N THR A 91 -1.14 1.77 -11.13
CA THR A 91 -1.05 2.20 -9.73
C THR A 91 -0.07 1.32 -8.95
N TYR A 92 -0.14 -0.01 -9.10
CA TYR A 92 0.78 -0.94 -8.47
C TYR A 92 2.23 -0.76 -8.97
N LYS A 93 2.44 -0.59 -10.28
CA LYS A 93 3.76 -0.34 -10.88
C LYS A 93 4.46 0.86 -10.26
N LYS A 94 3.73 1.93 -9.97
CA LYS A 94 4.25 3.13 -9.30
C LYS A 94 4.47 2.91 -7.81
N LEU A 95 3.47 2.37 -7.11
CA LEU A 95 3.55 2.18 -5.65
C LEU A 95 4.70 1.27 -5.23
N ARG A 96 5.00 0.21 -6.00
CA ARG A 96 6.08 -0.73 -5.68
C ARG A 96 7.48 -0.10 -5.72
N LEU A 97 7.62 1.10 -6.28
CA LEU A 97 8.86 1.88 -6.25
C LEU A 97 8.96 2.75 -4.98
N LEU A 98 7.82 3.04 -4.35
CA LEU A 98 7.73 3.86 -3.15
C LEU A 98 7.83 3.02 -1.87
N GLY A 99 7.25 1.82 -1.86
CA GLY A 99 7.19 0.96 -0.68
C GLY A 99 6.59 -0.41 -1.00
N TRP A 100 6.59 -1.30 -0.01
CA TRP A 100 6.04 -2.65 -0.17
C TRP A 100 5.30 -3.13 1.08
N TRP A 101 4.28 -3.99 0.91
CA TRP A 101 3.64 -4.75 1.99
C TRP A 101 3.05 -6.08 1.47
N PRO A 102 2.81 -7.08 2.35
CA PRO A 102 2.12 -8.31 1.96
C PRO A 102 0.71 -8.04 1.45
N GLY A 103 0.32 -8.67 0.34
CA GLY A 103 -1.01 -8.46 -0.28
C GLY A 103 -1.17 -7.15 -1.05
N MET A 104 -0.08 -6.41 -1.29
CA MET A 104 -0.11 -5.07 -1.92
C MET A 104 -0.87 -5.00 -3.25
N GLN A 105 -0.63 -5.94 -4.16
CA GLN A 105 -1.30 -5.93 -5.47
C GLN A 105 -2.82 -6.09 -5.34
N GLU A 106 -3.27 -6.94 -4.41
CA GLU A 106 -4.68 -7.17 -4.12
C GLU A 106 -5.32 -5.93 -3.50
N HIS A 107 -4.72 -5.36 -2.47
CA HIS A 107 -5.24 -4.13 -1.85
C HIS A 107 -5.34 -2.97 -2.84
N VAL A 108 -4.38 -2.83 -3.76
CA VAL A 108 -4.44 -1.81 -4.83
C VAL A 108 -5.61 -2.06 -5.77
N ARG A 109 -5.77 -3.31 -6.21
CA ARG A 109 -6.87 -3.71 -7.11
C ARG A 109 -8.23 -3.46 -6.48
N ASP A 110 -8.41 -3.84 -5.23
CA ASP A 110 -9.68 -3.70 -4.53
C ASP A 110 -10.00 -2.22 -4.30
N TYR A 111 -8.99 -1.42 -3.95
CA TYR A 111 -9.13 0.03 -3.84
C TYR A 111 -9.59 0.66 -5.16
N CYS A 112 -8.89 0.43 -6.26
CA CYS A 112 -9.22 1.00 -7.57
C CYS A 112 -10.61 0.56 -8.07
N ARG A 113 -11.03 -0.68 -7.78
CA ARG A 113 -12.39 -1.18 -8.12
C ARG A 113 -13.50 -0.48 -7.33
N SER A 114 -13.18 0.02 -6.14
CA SER A 114 -14.11 0.80 -5.31
C SER A 114 -14.13 2.29 -5.65
N CYS A 115 -13.28 2.77 -6.57
CA CYS A 115 -13.20 4.18 -6.92
C CYS A 115 -14.43 4.62 -7.74
N LEU A 116 -15.18 5.59 -7.22
CA LEU A 116 -16.40 6.11 -7.85
C LEU A 116 -16.16 6.75 -9.23
N PHE A 117 -14.95 7.22 -9.51
CA PHE A 117 -14.58 7.75 -10.83
C PHE A 117 -14.20 6.65 -11.84
N CYS A 118 -13.73 5.50 -11.36
CA CYS A 118 -13.36 4.36 -12.20
C CYS A 118 -14.52 3.42 -12.47
N ILE A 119 -15.50 3.35 -11.57
CA ILE A 119 -16.69 2.52 -11.76
C ILE A 119 -17.42 3.03 -13.00
N PRO A 120 -17.67 2.17 -14.02
CA PRO A 120 -18.46 2.56 -15.16
C PRO A 120 -19.85 2.99 -14.67
N ARG A 121 -20.26 4.23 -14.94
CA ARG A 121 -21.67 4.61 -14.85
C ARG A 121 -22.43 4.02 -16.02
N SER A 122 -22.53 2.70 -16.11
CA SER A 122 -23.55 2.07 -16.93
C SER A 122 -24.86 2.17 -16.15
N LEU A 123 -25.68 3.17 -16.45
CA LEU A 123 -27.12 3.04 -16.28
C LEU A 123 -27.62 2.29 -17.54
N PRO A 124 -28.09 1.04 -17.45
CA PRO A 124 -28.92 0.49 -18.50
C PRO A 124 -30.31 1.14 -18.35
N GLY A 125 -30.62 2.13 -19.19
CA GLY A 125 -31.98 2.62 -19.42
C GLY A 125 -32.55 3.56 -18.35
N SER A 126 -32.10 4.81 -18.34
CA SER A 126 -32.92 5.91 -17.83
C SER A 126 -33.14 6.94 -18.93
N ASP A 127 -34.18 6.72 -19.73
CA ASP A 127 -34.95 7.83 -20.29
C ASP A 127 -35.46 8.65 -19.11
N LEU A 128 -34.71 9.69 -18.75
CA LEU A 128 -35.16 10.68 -17.79
C LEU A 128 -36.24 11.51 -18.51
N LYS A 129 -37.48 11.01 -18.53
CA LYS A 129 -38.62 11.84 -18.90
C LYS A 129 -38.72 12.94 -17.84
N VAL A 130 -38.34 14.14 -18.27
CA VAL A 130 -38.65 15.40 -17.60
C VAL A 130 -40.17 15.43 -17.44
N ILE A 131 -40.64 15.23 -16.20
CA ILE A 131 -42.00 15.58 -15.83
C ILE A 131 -42.01 17.10 -15.64
N GLU A 132 -42.38 17.84 -16.68
CA GLU A 132 -42.84 19.21 -16.49
C GLU A 132 -44.11 19.16 -15.63
N SER A 133 -44.08 19.86 -14.50
CA SER A 133 -45.24 20.03 -13.63
C SER A 133 -46.13 21.17 -14.15
N PRO A 134 -47.46 21.11 -13.95
CA PRO A 134 -48.42 22.06 -14.51
C PRO A 134 -48.31 23.48 -13.96
#